data_AF-A0A087URN7-F1
#
_entry.id   AF-A0A087URN7-F1
#
_cell.length_a   1.000
_cell.length_b   1.000
_cell.length_c   1.000
_cell.angle_alpha   90.00
_cell.angle_beta   90.00
_cell.angle_gamma   90.00
#
_symmetry.space_group_name_H-M   'P 1'
#
loop_
_entity.id
_entity.type
_entity.pdbx_description
1 polymer ?
#
loop_
_entity_poly.entity_id
_entity_poly.type
_entity_poly.pdbx_seq_one_letter_code
_entity_poly.pdbx_strand_id
1 'polypeptide(L)'
;MCPNGQACVAFPSDICFTPPCHSHGRCEMNHNSSEALSQEIVPAENCQPNKSVLSNNCAKITLFFNRNEMSNGILVEEICSQVRKLPILYLLHKSRSKETIIILCSIKTNEEDSIEVTISSSGKST
;
A
#
# COMPACT_ATOMS: atom_id res chain seq x y z
N MET A 1 -12.31 -18.99 -6.11
CA MET A 1 -11.55 -19.38 -7.32
C MET A 1 -11.05 -18.10 -7.98
N CYS A 2 -9.81 -18.08 -8.47
CA CYS A 2 -9.28 -16.91 -9.18
C CYS A 2 -9.76 -16.89 -10.64
N PRO A 3 -9.89 -15.70 -11.26
CA PRO A 3 -10.14 -15.56 -12.69
C PRO A 3 -9.14 -16.32 -13.56
N ASN A 4 -9.54 -16.66 -14.79
CA ASN A 4 -8.66 -17.32 -15.76
C ASN A 4 -7.36 -16.53 -15.97
N GLY A 5 -6.22 -17.23 -15.96
CA GLY A 5 -4.90 -16.61 -16.09
C GLY A 5 -4.31 -16.10 -14.76
N GLN A 6 -5.01 -16.26 -13.65
CA GLN A 6 -4.51 -15.93 -12.31
C GLN A 6 -4.35 -17.18 -11.44
N ALA A 7 -3.33 -17.19 -10.58
CA ALA A 7 -3.12 -18.20 -9.55
C ALA A 7 -3.48 -17.64 -8.17
N CYS A 8 -4.02 -18.50 -7.31
CA CYS A 8 -4.24 -18.17 -5.91
C CYS A 8 -2.91 -18.35 -5.16
N VAL A 9 -2.29 -17.26 -4.73
CA VAL A 9 -1.09 -17.28 -3.90
C VAL A 9 -1.46 -16.99 -2.45
N ALA A 10 -0.75 -17.63 -1.51
CA ALA A 10 -0.95 -17.37 -0.09
C ALA A 10 -0.56 -15.92 0.22
N PHE A 11 -1.37 -15.23 1.02
CA PHE A 11 -1.00 -13.90 1.51
C PHE A 11 0.23 -13.99 2.43
N PRO A 12 1.25 -13.12 2.28
CA PRO A 12 2.40 -13.09 3.18
C PRO A 12 1.97 -12.86 4.64
N SER A 13 2.64 -13.49 5.61
CA SER A 13 2.38 -13.27 7.04
C SER A 13 2.67 -11.83 7.49
N ASP A 14 3.60 -11.17 6.82
CA ASP A 14 4.23 -9.91 7.23
C ASP A 14 3.32 -8.70 7.01
N ILE A 15 2.12 -8.93 6.49
CA ILE A 15 1.05 -7.94 6.34
C ILE A 15 -0.03 -8.08 7.42
N CYS A 16 0.09 -9.05 8.33
CA CYS A 16 -0.84 -9.22 9.44
C CYS A 16 -0.56 -8.17 10.51
N PHE A 17 -1.47 -7.21 10.68
CA PHE A 17 -1.31 -6.14 11.65
C PHE A 17 -1.84 -6.52 13.03
N THR A 18 -2.96 -7.23 13.12
CA THR A 18 -3.48 -7.77 14.40
C THR A 18 -3.56 -9.29 14.35
N PRO A 19 -2.53 -10.02 14.83
CA PRO A 19 -2.57 -11.48 14.86
C PRO A 19 -3.69 -12.03 15.77
N PRO A 20 -4.24 -13.23 15.49
CA PRO A 20 -3.96 -14.08 14.33
C PRO A 20 -4.74 -13.65 13.08
N CYS A 21 -4.07 -13.59 11.92
CA CYS A 21 -4.73 -13.45 10.63
C CYS A 21 -5.00 -14.82 10.02
N HIS A 22 -6.19 -15.00 9.44
CA HIS A 22 -6.51 -16.20 8.68
C HIS A 22 -5.70 -16.23 7.38
N SER A 23 -5.38 -17.41 6.88
CA SER A 23 -4.70 -17.57 5.59
C SER A 23 -5.65 -17.20 4.46
N HIS A 24 -5.61 -15.93 4.04
CA HIS A 24 -6.28 -15.49 2.83
C HIS A 24 -5.40 -15.77 1.60
N GLY A 25 -6.03 -15.93 0.44
CA GLY A 25 -5.34 -16.02 -0.84
C GLY A 25 -5.59 -14.77 -1.66
N ARG A 26 -4.59 -14.32 -2.42
CA ARG A 26 -4.77 -13.29 -3.45
C ARG A 26 -4.63 -13.92 -4.82
N CYS A 27 -5.42 -13.42 -5.77
CA CYS A 27 -5.27 -13.79 -7.16
C CYS A 27 -4.17 -12.93 -7.79
N GLU A 28 -3.12 -13.58 -8.27
CA GLU A 28 -2.01 -12.94 -8.98
C GLU A 28 -1.92 -13.45 -10.41
N MET A 29 -1.54 -12.57 -11.33
CA MET A 29 -1.41 -12.91 -12.74
C MET A 29 -0.25 -13.89 -12.92
N ASN A 30 -0.45 -14.95 -13.71
CA ASN A 30 0.66 -15.85 -14.04
C ASN A 30 1.70 -15.05 -14.83
N HIS A 31 2.94 -14.97 -14.34
CA HIS A 31 4.07 -14.23 -14.93
C HIS A 31 4.40 -14.59 -16.41
N ASN A 32 3.65 -15.49 -17.04
CA ASN A 32 3.82 -15.93 -18.43
C ASN A 32 3.01 -15.11 -19.45
N SER A 33 2.14 -14.17 -19.01
CA SER A 33 1.43 -13.27 -19.93
C SER A 33 2.17 -11.95 -20.08
N SER A 34 2.86 -11.79 -21.21
CA SER A 34 3.63 -10.59 -21.61
C SER A 34 2.80 -9.30 -21.76
N GLU A 35 1.48 -9.36 -21.55
CA GLU A 35 0.54 -8.25 -21.69
C GLU A 35 0.33 -7.44 -20.39
N ALA A 36 0.81 -7.93 -19.24
CA ALA A 36 0.66 -7.26 -17.94
C ALA A 36 1.62 -6.08 -17.71
N LEU A 37 2.67 -5.95 -18.53
CA LEU A 37 3.76 -5.01 -18.32
C LEU A 37 3.43 -3.54 -18.69
N SER A 38 2.22 -3.26 -19.18
CA SER A 38 1.93 -1.98 -19.83
C SER A 38 1.34 -0.89 -18.92
N GLN A 39 1.07 -1.15 -17.63
CA GLN A 39 0.54 -0.13 -16.69
C GLN A 39 0.99 -0.35 -15.24
N GLU A 40 2.15 -0.97 -14.98
CA GLU A 40 2.71 -0.92 -13.63
C GLU A 40 3.19 0.50 -13.36
N ILE A 41 2.36 1.25 -12.62
CA ILE A 41 2.75 2.50 -12.00
C ILE A 41 3.86 2.12 -11.01
N VAL A 42 5.12 2.24 -11.44
CA VAL A 42 6.26 1.89 -10.61
C VAL A 42 6.31 2.89 -9.45
N PRO A 43 6.13 2.43 -8.20
CA PRO A 43 6.27 3.31 -7.05
C PRO A 43 7.69 3.87 -7.02
N ALA A 44 7.82 5.15 -6.67
CA ALA A 44 9.13 5.79 -6.59
C ALA A 44 10.01 4.98 -5.64
N GLU A 45 11.17 4.49 -6.12
CA GLU A 45 12.02 3.57 -5.35
C GLU A 45 12.45 4.17 -4.00
N ASN A 46 12.59 5.49 -3.95
CA ASN A 46 12.94 6.27 -2.76
C ASN A 46 11.74 6.59 -1.85
N CYS A 47 10.51 6.17 -2.18
CA CYS A 47 9.31 6.44 -1.39
C CYS A 47 8.59 5.16 -0.93
N GLN A 48 9.38 4.16 -0.54
CA GLN A 48 8.90 2.90 0.02
C GLN A 48 8.78 2.99 1.55
N PRO A 49 7.75 2.40 2.16
CA PRO A 49 7.68 2.26 3.62
C PRO A 49 8.95 1.61 4.19
N ASN A 50 9.38 2.06 5.35
CA ASN A 50 10.62 1.71 6.07
C ASN A 50 11.93 2.11 5.37
N LYS A 51 11.87 2.65 4.15
CA LYS A 51 13.05 3.06 3.35
C LYS A 51 12.87 4.44 2.70
N SER A 52 11.85 5.19 3.10
CA SER A 52 11.46 6.43 2.44
C SER A 52 12.47 7.54 2.70
N VAL A 53 12.80 8.31 1.66
CA VAL A 53 13.54 9.56 1.76
C VAL A 53 12.58 10.71 1.45
N LEU A 54 12.34 11.57 2.45
CA LEU A 54 11.43 12.71 2.31
C LEU A 54 11.90 13.64 1.20
N SER A 55 10.95 14.08 0.37
CA SER A 55 11.20 15.01 -0.74
C SER A 55 9.92 15.73 -1.12
N ASN A 56 9.98 16.62 -2.11
CA ASN A 56 8.78 17.29 -2.64
C ASN A 56 7.77 16.31 -3.26
N ASN A 57 8.21 15.10 -3.61
CA ASN A 57 7.41 14.06 -4.25
C ASN A 57 7.25 12.82 -3.34
N CYS A 58 7.70 12.89 -2.09
CA CYS A 58 7.58 11.80 -1.13
C CYS A 58 7.29 12.33 0.27
N ALA A 59 6.10 12.02 0.77
CA ALA A 59 5.68 12.27 2.13
C ALA A 59 5.50 10.96 2.89
N LYS A 60 5.65 11.04 4.20
CA LYS A 60 5.57 9.91 5.12
C LYS A 60 4.69 10.26 6.30
N ILE A 61 3.80 9.35 6.65
CA ILE A 61 2.90 9.45 7.81
C ILE A 61 3.06 8.18 8.62
N THR A 62 3.19 8.30 9.94
CA THR A 62 3.14 7.14 10.84
C THR A 62 1.81 7.17 11.58
N LEU A 63 1.05 6.08 11.42
CA LEU A 63 -0.20 5.86 12.14
C LEU A 63 0.09 4.95 13.32
N PHE A 64 -0.19 5.44 14.53
CA PHE A 64 -0.05 4.67 15.77
C PHE A 64 -1.40 4.10 16.17
N PHE A 65 -1.42 2.84 16.57
CA PHE A 65 -2.63 2.14 16.97
C PHE A 65 -2.48 1.53 18.36
N ASN A 66 -3.58 1.47 19.11
CA ASN A 66 -3.66 0.59 20.26
C ASN A 66 -4.15 -0.79 19.79
N ARG A 67 -3.23 -1.71 19.46
CA ARG A 67 -3.60 -3.03 18.94
C ARG A 67 -4.48 -3.85 19.89
N ASN A 68 -4.41 -3.60 21.19
CA ASN A 68 -5.24 -4.31 22.19
C ASN A 68 -6.72 -3.93 22.11
N GLU A 69 -7.04 -2.77 21.54
CA GLU A 69 -8.42 -2.31 21.33
C GLU A 69 -8.93 -2.62 19.92
N MET A 70 -8.09 -3.22 19.08
CA MET A 70 -8.44 -3.59 17.72
C MET A 70 -8.93 -5.03 17.65
N SER A 71 -9.77 -5.32 16.66
CA SER A 71 -10.15 -6.71 16.36
C SER A 71 -8.96 -7.47 15.79
N ASN A 72 -8.89 -8.78 16.07
CA ASN A 72 -7.90 -9.67 15.45
C ASN A 72 -8.19 -9.87 13.96
N GLY A 73 -7.15 -10.20 13.21
CA GLY A 73 -7.20 -10.54 11.79
C GLY A 73 -7.09 -9.38 10.82
N ILE A 74 -6.77 -8.16 11.30
CA ILE A 74 -6.68 -6.97 10.45
C ILE A 74 -5.38 -7.01 9.65
N LEU A 75 -5.51 -6.80 8.35
CA LEU A 75 -4.38 -6.73 7.43
C LEU A 75 -3.94 -5.27 7.22
N VAL A 76 -2.65 -5.05 6.99
CA VAL A 76 -2.11 -3.73 6.63
C VAL A 76 -2.84 -3.12 5.43
N GLU A 77 -3.18 -3.95 4.42
CA GLU A 77 -3.87 -3.49 3.22
C GLU A 77 -5.31 -3.02 3.50
N GLU A 78 -5.99 -3.56 4.51
CA GLU A 78 -7.32 -3.06 4.91
C GLU A 78 -7.23 -1.66 5.48
N ILE A 79 -6.25 -1.41 6.35
CA ILE A 79 -5.96 -0.09 6.90
C ILE A 79 -5.56 0.87 5.77
N CYS A 80 -4.66 0.43 4.88
CA CYS A 80 -4.22 1.21 3.74
C CYS A 80 -5.38 1.58 2.79
N SER A 81 -6.31 0.65 2.57
CA SER A 81 -7.52 0.89 1.78
C SER A 81 -8.40 1.98 2.40
N GLN A 82 -8.53 2.02 3.73
CA GLN A 82 -9.26 3.10 4.41
C GLN A 82 -8.53 4.43 4.29
N VAL A 83 -7.19 4.45 4.43
CA VAL A 83 -6.39 5.65 4.21
C VAL A 83 -6.64 6.22 2.83
N ARG A 84 -6.61 5.39 1.77
CA ARG A 84 -6.86 5.82 0.38
C ARG A 84 -8.25 6.43 0.14
N LYS A 85 -9.23 6.12 0.99
CA LYS A 85 -10.60 6.67 0.92
C LYS A 85 -10.75 8.02 1.62
N LEU A 86 -9.73 8.51 2.33
CA LEU A 86 -9.81 9.78 3.04
C LEU A 86 -10.09 10.93 2.06
N PRO A 87 -11.11 11.79 2.32
CA PRO A 87 -11.51 12.85 1.39
C PRO A 87 -10.40 13.83 1.03
N ILE A 88 -9.47 14.07 1.96
CA ILE A 88 -8.31 14.94 1.72
C ILE A 88 -7.47 14.45 0.54
N LEU A 89 -7.34 13.13 0.36
CA LEU A 89 -6.55 12.59 -0.75
C LEU A 89 -7.23 12.86 -2.09
N TYR A 90 -8.57 12.77 -2.14
CA TYR A 90 -9.33 13.18 -3.32
C TYR A 90 -9.13 14.67 -3.65
N LEU A 91 -9.08 15.54 -2.64
CA LEU A 91 -8.80 16.97 -2.84
C LEU A 91 -7.37 17.22 -3.35
N LEU A 92 -6.38 16.43 -2.89
CA LEU A 92 -5.01 16.48 -3.40
C LEU A 92 -4.94 16.06 -4.87
N HIS A 93 -5.63 14.99 -5.24
CA HIS A 93 -5.75 14.54 -6.64
C HIS A 93 -6.39 15.60 -7.55
N LYS A 94 -7.39 16.35 -7.05
CA LYS A 94 -8.12 17.34 -7.84
C LYS A 94 -7.37 18.68 -7.99
N SER A 95 -6.55 19.05 -7.01
CA SER A 95 -5.92 20.37 -6.94
C SER A 95 -4.57 20.46 -7.68
N ARG A 96 -3.93 19.33 -8.01
CA ARG A 96 -2.66 19.29 -8.74
C ARG A 96 -2.80 18.52 -10.06
N SER A 97 -2.64 19.25 -11.16
CA SER A 97 -2.41 18.79 -12.54
C SER A 97 -1.96 17.33 -12.72
N LYS A 98 -2.71 16.49 -13.45
CA LYS A 98 -2.32 15.19 -14.08
C LYS A 98 -1.37 14.25 -13.29
N GLU A 99 -1.20 14.43 -11.99
CA GLU A 99 -0.24 13.70 -11.17
C GLU A 99 -0.89 12.43 -10.63
N THR A 100 -0.20 11.31 -10.81
CA THR A 100 -0.62 10.04 -10.21
C THR A 100 -0.09 10.01 -8.78
N ILE A 101 -0.99 9.93 -7.80
CA ILE A 101 -0.62 9.73 -6.40
C ILE A 101 -0.59 8.23 -6.12
N ILE A 102 0.49 7.77 -5.50
CA ILE A 102 0.70 6.38 -5.11
C ILE A 102 0.80 6.35 -3.58
N ILE A 103 0.01 5.47 -2.97
CA ILE A 103 -0.04 5.30 -1.51
C ILE A 103 0.31 3.86 -1.17
N LEU A 104 1.37 3.71 -0.39
CA LEU A 104 1.85 2.42 0.11
C LEU A 104 1.82 2.42 1.62
N CYS A 105 1.63 1.25 2.21
CA CYS A 105 1.62 1.06 3.65
C CYS A 105 2.42 -0.18 4.03
N SER A 106 3.10 -0.13 5.17
CA SER A 106 3.73 -1.29 5.79
C SER A 106 3.72 -1.15 7.31
N ILE A 107 3.82 -2.28 8.02
CA ILE A 107 4.16 -2.25 9.45
C ILE A 107 5.52 -1.57 9.59
N LYS A 108 5.63 -0.66 10.54
CA LYS A 108 6.88 0.07 10.77
C LYS A 108 7.91 -0.87 11.40
N THR A 109 9.12 -0.90 10.84
CA THR A 109 10.22 -1.72 11.37
C THR A 109 10.53 -1.30 12.81
N ASN A 110 10.62 -2.28 13.70
CA ASN A 110 10.84 -2.11 15.15
C ASN A 110 9.70 -1.39 15.91
N GLU A 111 8.53 -1.23 15.31
CA GLU A 111 7.39 -0.58 15.96
C GLU A 111 6.10 -1.26 15.49
N GLU A 112 5.82 -2.41 16.11
CA GLU A 112 4.75 -3.28 15.67
C GLU A 112 3.39 -2.56 15.67
N ASP A 113 3.07 -1.80 16.70
CA ASP A 113 1.79 -1.07 16.83
C ASP A 113 1.59 0.09 15.83
N SER A 114 2.49 0.23 14.86
CA SER A 114 2.49 1.34 13.92
C SER A 114 2.53 0.92 12.46
N ILE A 115 1.84 1.70 11.64
CA ILE A 115 1.87 1.58 10.18
C ILE A 115 2.51 2.83 9.60
N GLU A 116 3.53 2.63 8.78
CA GLU A 116 4.09 3.70 7.97
C GLU A 116 3.38 3.76 6.63
N VAL A 117 2.81 4.92 6.32
CA VAL A 117 2.18 5.26 5.06
C VAL A 117 3.12 6.17 4.29
N THR A 118 3.46 5.80 3.06
CA THR A 118 4.15 6.69 2.13
C THR A 118 3.19 7.19 1.06
N ILE A 119 3.33 8.46 0.72
CA ILE A 119 2.55 9.13 -0.33
C ILE A 119 3.56 9.68 -1.32
N SER A 120 3.49 9.22 -2.57
CA SER A 120 4.33 9.75 -3.65
C SER A 120 3.51 10.30 -4.79
N SER A 121 4.03 11.31 -5.48
CA SER A 121 3.44 11.83 -6.73
C SER A 121 4.39 11.60 -7.90
N SER A 122 3.89 10.97 -8.95
CA SER A 122 4.57 10.87 -10.24
C SER A 122 4.06 12.00 -11.13
N GLY A 123 4.77 13.12 -11.10
CA GLY A 123 4.61 14.24 -12.02
C GLY A 123 5.83 14.34 -12.93
N LYS A 124 5.63 14.62 -14.22
CA LYS A 124 6.72 15.14 -15.05
C LYS A 124 7.07 16.53 -14.50
N SER A 125 8.28 16.69 -13.96
CA SER A 125 8.87 18.02 -13.80
C SER A 125 8.89 18.70 -15.17
N THR A 126 7.98 19.64 -15.37
CA THR A 126 8.07 20.64 -16.45
C THR A 126 9.07 21.70 -16.08
#